data_AF-A0A1C5UL14-F1
#
_entry.id   AF-A0A1C5UL14-F1
#
_cell.length_a   1.000
_cell.length_b   1.000
_cell.length_c   1.000
_cell.angle_alpha   90.00
_cell.angle_beta   90.00
_cell.angle_gamma   90.00
#
_symmetry.space_group_name_H-M   'P 1'
#
loop_
_entity.id
_entity.type
_entity.pdbx_description
1 polymer ?
#
loop_
_entity_poly.entity_id
_entity_poly.type
_entity_poly.pdbx_seq_one_letter_code
_entity_poly.pdbx_strand_id
1 'polypeptide(L)'
;MAKSCNQKLKILYLLELLRERSQDEQMVSMQEIIDFLEEKGIQAERKSIYDDMDALRYYGLDIRYNRKRPGGYYLVTERQPENAAKPKVQEPEHDQTDTDKENRKRLKLLCERSVQSFVEQQLGRVVNVKEKDENYVILTVEQSVDARFFGWLVSMEKKVKLIKPKKVTGAFRDYLKGIVKEYKE
;
A
#
# COMPACT_ATOMS: atom_id res chain seq x y z
N MET A 1 -4.20 -26.45 -12.64
CA MET A 1 -4.74 -26.57 -11.26
C MET A 1 -6.17 -26.07 -11.28
N ALA A 2 -7.12 -26.81 -10.70
CA ALA A 2 -8.53 -26.45 -10.73
C ALA A 2 -8.72 -25.05 -10.13
N LYS A 3 -9.29 -24.11 -10.90
CA LYS A 3 -9.74 -22.83 -10.35
C LYS A 3 -10.76 -23.18 -9.29
N SER A 4 -10.46 -22.98 -8.01
CA SER A 4 -11.46 -23.23 -6.98
C SER A 4 -12.69 -22.39 -7.34
N CYS A 5 -13.87 -22.96 -7.17
CA CYS A 5 -15.11 -22.24 -7.42
C CYS A 5 -15.10 -20.94 -6.60
N ASN A 6 -15.74 -19.89 -7.14
CA ASN A 6 -16.04 -18.66 -6.40
C ASN A 6 -14.85 -17.79 -5.94
N GLN A 7 -13.63 -17.97 -6.49
CA GLN A 7 -12.47 -17.11 -6.20
C GLN A 7 -12.74 -15.61 -6.39
N LYS A 8 -13.55 -15.24 -7.39
CA LYS A 8 -13.96 -13.83 -7.60
C LYS A 8 -14.95 -13.31 -6.55
N LEU A 9 -15.74 -14.19 -5.94
CA LEU A 9 -16.68 -13.83 -4.89
C LEU A 9 -15.97 -13.68 -3.55
N LYS A 10 -14.94 -14.50 -3.29
CA LYS A 10 -14.12 -14.44 -2.06
C LYS A 10 -13.62 -13.01 -1.77
N ILE A 11 -13.02 -12.36 -2.75
CA ILE A 11 -12.46 -11.01 -2.58
C ILE A 11 -13.56 -9.96 -2.31
N LEU A 12 -14.77 -10.15 -2.85
CA LEU A 12 -15.90 -9.27 -2.60
C LEU A 12 -16.44 -9.44 -1.17
N TYR A 13 -16.54 -10.68 -0.69
CA TYR A 13 -16.94 -10.97 0.69
C TYR A 13 -15.89 -10.48 1.70
N LEU A 14 -14.59 -10.58 1.39
CA LEU A 14 -13.54 -9.98 2.21
C LEU A 14 -13.69 -8.46 2.33
N LEU A 15 -13.99 -7.79 1.22
CA LEU A 15 -14.24 -6.36 1.21
C LEU A 15 -15.47 -5.98 2.05
N GLU A 16 -16.57 -6.74 1.90
CA GLU A 16 -17.79 -6.56 2.67
C GLU A 16 -17.52 -6.67 4.18
N LEU A 17 -16.88 -7.77 4.61
CA LEU A 17 -16.52 -8.00 6.01
C LEU A 17 -15.66 -6.87 6.59
N LEU A 18 -14.64 -6.43 5.85
CA LEU A 18 -13.75 -5.35 6.30
C LEU A 18 -14.47 -4.00 6.41
N ARG A 19 -15.45 -3.74 5.55
CA ARG A 19 -16.26 -2.51 5.60
C ARG A 19 -17.23 -2.51 6.76
N GLU A 20 -17.92 -3.61 6.99
CA GLU A 20 -18.84 -3.76 8.13
C GLU A 20 -18.09 -3.55 9.44
N ARG A 21 -16.97 -4.27 9.63
CA ARG A 21 -16.18 -4.20 10.86
C ARG A 21 -15.51 -2.84 11.07
N SER A 22 -15.17 -2.15 9.99
CA SER A 22 -14.64 -0.78 10.06
C SER A 22 -15.67 0.23 10.57
N GLN A 23 -16.97 -0.01 10.44
CA GLN A 23 -18.01 0.89 11.00
C GLN A 23 -18.01 0.83 12.53
N ASP A 24 -17.72 -0.35 13.09
CA ASP A 24 -17.67 -0.60 14.53
C ASP A 24 -16.26 -0.41 15.12
N GLU A 25 -15.32 0.11 14.34
CA GLU A 25 -13.89 0.22 14.68
C GLU A 25 -13.25 -1.11 15.13
N GLN A 26 -13.80 -2.22 14.65
CA GLN A 26 -13.36 -3.56 14.99
C GLN A 26 -12.32 -4.09 14.01
N MET A 27 -11.38 -4.87 14.57
CA MET A 27 -10.41 -5.62 13.78
C MET A 27 -10.95 -7.01 13.49
N VAL A 28 -10.57 -7.55 12.34
CA VAL A 28 -10.99 -8.87 11.86
C VAL A 28 -9.79 -9.79 11.91
N SER A 29 -9.86 -10.79 12.79
CA SER A 29 -8.84 -11.82 12.88
C SER A 29 -8.86 -12.73 11.65
N MET A 30 -7.76 -13.46 11.44
CA MET A 30 -7.68 -14.45 10.37
C MET A 30 -8.73 -15.56 10.54
N GLN A 31 -9.04 -15.94 11.78
CA GLN A 31 -10.02 -16.98 12.05
C GLN A 31 -11.43 -16.51 11.65
N GLU A 32 -11.82 -15.30 12.05
CA GLU A 32 -13.12 -14.72 11.67
C GLU A 32 -13.26 -14.58 10.15
N ILE A 33 -12.17 -14.26 9.44
CA ILE A 33 -12.17 -14.23 7.98
C ILE A 33 -12.47 -15.62 7.39
N ILE A 34 -11.81 -16.66 7.89
CA ILE A 34 -11.99 -18.03 7.41
C ILE A 34 -13.42 -18.49 7.69
N ASP A 35 -13.89 -18.30 8.93
CA ASP A 35 -15.23 -18.71 9.36
C ASP A 35 -16.31 -18.00 8.53
N PHE A 36 -16.16 -16.68 8.29
CA PHE A 36 -17.07 -15.90 7.47
C PHE A 36 -17.12 -16.39 6.01
N LEU A 37 -15.97 -16.71 5.42
CA LEU A 37 -15.91 -17.22 4.05
C LEU A 37 -16.51 -18.63 3.95
N GLU A 38 -16.30 -19.47 4.95
CA GLU A 38 -16.88 -20.81 5.03
C GLU A 38 -18.41 -20.76 5.13
N GLU A 39 -18.98 -19.82 5.90
CA GLU A 39 -20.43 -19.59 5.97
C GLU A 39 -21.03 -19.21 4.61
N LYS A 40 -20.26 -18.49 3.78
CA LYS A 40 -20.64 -18.15 2.39
C LYS A 40 -20.35 -19.29 1.39
N GLY A 41 -19.96 -20.47 1.88
CA GLY A 41 -19.66 -21.64 1.06
C GLY A 41 -18.33 -21.57 0.32
N ILE A 42 -17.38 -20.74 0.79
CA ILE A 42 -16.06 -20.56 0.19
C ILE A 42 -15.00 -21.09 1.14
N GLN A 43 -14.39 -22.21 0.77
CA GLN A 43 -13.22 -22.73 1.46
C GLN A 43 -11.99 -21.90 1.07
N ALA A 44 -11.45 -21.13 2.02
CA ALA A 44 -10.33 -20.23 1.80
C ALA A 44 -9.12 -20.63 2.66
N GLU A 45 -7.97 -20.77 2.01
CA GLU A 45 -6.69 -20.98 2.69
C GLU A 45 -6.07 -19.64 3.08
N ARG A 46 -5.35 -19.61 4.21
CA ARG A 46 -4.62 -18.41 4.70
C ARG A 46 -3.74 -17.76 3.63
N LYS A 47 -3.01 -18.57 2.86
CA LYS A 47 -2.16 -18.07 1.78
C LYS A 47 -2.97 -17.31 0.73
N SER A 48 -4.11 -17.87 0.33
CA SER A 48 -5.01 -17.24 -0.64
C SER A 48 -5.66 -15.95 -0.10
N ILE A 49 -5.85 -15.85 1.22
CA ILE A 49 -6.36 -14.63 1.87
C ILE A 49 -5.30 -13.55 1.85
N TYR A 50 -4.01 -13.87 2.06
CA TYR A 50 -2.94 -12.87 1.91
C TYR A 50 -2.89 -12.29 0.50
N ASP A 51 -2.98 -13.15 -0.51
CA ASP A 51 -3.02 -12.71 -1.93
C ASP A 51 -4.22 -11.78 -2.19
N ASP A 52 -5.40 -12.08 -1.63
CA ASP A 52 -6.58 -11.21 -1.77
C ASP A 52 -6.43 -9.90 -0.99
N MET A 53 -5.85 -9.92 0.21
CA MET A 53 -5.59 -8.71 1.00
C MET A 53 -4.63 -7.77 0.25
N ASP A 54 -3.61 -8.34 -0.39
CA ASP A 54 -2.69 -7.58 -1.23
C ASP A 54 -3.38 -7.09 -2.51
N ALA A 55 -4.29 -7.87 -3.10
CA ALA A 55 -5.12 -7.41 -4.21
C ALA A 55 -6.07 -6.26 -3.81
N LEU A 56 -6.64 -6.28 -2.60
CA LEU A 56 -7.48 -5.21 -2.07
C LEU A 56 -6.67 -3.95 -1.74
N ARG A 57 -5.45 -4.10 -1.21
CA ARG A 57 -4.50 -2.99 -1.05
C ARG A 57 -4.07 -2.41 -2.39
N TYR A 58 -3.84 -3.28 -3.37
CA TYR A 58 -3.55 -2.90 -4.74
C TYR A 58 -4.74 -2.22 -5.42
N TYR A 59 -5.97 -2.59 -5.07
CA TYR A 59 -7.17 -1.87 -5.46
C TYR A 59 -7.27 -0.47 -4.80
N GLY A 60 -6.45 -0.21 -3.78
CA GLY A 60 -6.27 1.09 -3.14
C GLY A 60 -7.09 1.28 -1.86
N LEU A 61 -7.38 0.18 -1.16
CA LEU A 61 -7.94 0.19 0.18
C LEU A 61 -6.81 0.21 1.23
N ASP A 62 -6.90 1.10 2.23
CA ASP A 62 -5.93 1.15 3.34
C ASP A 62 -6.25 0.08 4.38
N ILE A 63 -5.89 -1.17 4.06
CA ILE A 63 -6.06 -2.33 4.95
C ILE A 63 -4.78 -2.56 5.74
N ARG A 64 -4.86 -2.37 7.06
CA ARG A 64 -3.75 -2.53 8.00
C ARG A 64 -3.91 -3.78 8.85
N TYR A 65 -2.84 -4.21 9.48
CA TYR A 65 -2.83 -5.38 10.38
C TYR A 65 -2.23 -5.01 11.73
N ASN A 66 -2.95 -5.30 12.80
CA ASN A 66 -2.48 -5.11 14.17
C ASN A 66 -2.01 -6.45 14.77
N ARG A 67 -0.80 -6.44 15.32
CA ARG A 67 -0.17 -7.59 16.00
C ARG A 67 -0.51 -7.69 17.50
N LYS A 68 -1.03 -6.62 18.12
CA LYS A 68 -1.44 -6.59 19.54
C LYS A 68 -2.71 -7.39 19.72
N ARG A 69 -2.95 -8.00 20.89
CA ARG A 69 -4.20 -8.72 21.18
C ARG A 69 -5.27 -7.75 21.72
N PRO A 70 -6.51 -7.77 21.19
CA PRO A 70 -6.99 -8.55 20.04
C PRO A 70 -6.39 -8.04 18.72
N GLY A 71 -5.88 -8.96 17.89
CA GLY A 71 -5.12 -8.64 16.68
C GLY A 71 -5.87 -9.06 15.43
N GLY A 72 -5.68 -8.33 14.33
CA GLY A 72 -6.46 -8.53 13.12
C GLY A 72 -6.24 -7.46 12.07
N TYR A 73 -6.90 -7.65 10.95
CA TYR A 73 -6.97 -6.72 9.83
C TYR A 73 -8.07 -5.68 10.06
N TYR A 74 -7.85 -4.46 9.59
CA TYR A 74 -8.88 -3.43 9.64
C TYR A 74 -8.73 -2.49 8.45
N LEU A 75 -9.85 -1.97 7.97
CA LEU A 75 -9.89 -0.97 6.91
C LEU A 75 -9.87 0.43 7.53
N VAL A 76 -9.00 1.29 7.02
CA VAL A 76 -8.99 2.71 7.39
C VAL A 76 -9.86 3.48 6.41
N THR A 77 -10.93 4.08 6.91
CA THR A 77 -11.81 4.96 6.11
C THR A 77 -11.55 6.42 6.50
N GLU A 78 -11.37 7.32 5.53
CA GLU A 78 -11.18 8.76 5.77
C GLU A 78 -12.48 9.41 6.29
N ARG A 79 -12.77 9.21 7.57
CA ARG A 79 -13.58 10.10 8.41
C ARG A 79 -12.79 10.34 9.70
N GLN A 80 -12.11 11.48 9.79
CA GLN A 80 -11.43 11.96 11.01
C GLN A 80 -12.37 12.96 11.75
N PRO A 81 -12.23 13.27 13.08
CA PRO A 81 -10.96 13.42 13.83
C PRO A 81 -10.95 12.98 15.32
N GLU A 82 -9.75 13.06 15.91
CA GLU A 82 -9.36 13.22 17.32
C GLU A 82 -9.92 12.35 18.49
N ASN A 83 -8.95 11.76 19.21
CA ASN A 83 -8.98 11.34 20.62
C ASN A 83 -9.74 10.06 21.03
N ALA A 84 -9.00 8.94 21.13
CA ALA A 84 -9.04 8.11 22.33
C ALA A 84 -7.74 7.33 22.55
N ALA A 85 -7.04 7.71 23.63
CA ALA A 85 -6.08 6.94 24.43
C ALA A 85 -4.80 6.39 23.75
N LYS A 86 -3.70 7.14 23.96
CA LYS A 86 -2.36 6.57 24.10
C LYS A 86 -2.35 5.53 25.23
N PRO A 87 -1.63 4.40 25.05
CA PRO A 87 -0.73 3.95 26.10
C PRO A 87 0.70 3.92 25.58
N LYS A 88 1.55 4.68 26.28
CA LYS A 88 3.03 4.64 26.19
C LYS A 88 3.51 3.22 26.48
N VAL A 89 4.18 2.56 25.53
CA VAL A 89 5.29 1.62 25.81
C VAL A 89 6.28 1.63 24.63
N GLN A 90 7.35 2.39 24.84
CA GLN A 90 8.73 2.30 24.32
C GLN A 90 8.95 1.81 22.87
N GLU A 91 9.25 2.78 22.01
CA GLU A 91 10.15 2.66 20.85
C GLU A 91 11.51 2.08 21.29
N PRO A 92 12.14 1.16 20.53
CA PRO A 92 13.56 1.29 20.29
C PRO A 92 13.75 2.45 19.30
N GLU A 93 14.47 3.45 19.78
CA GLU A 93 14.82 4.68 19.10
C GLU A 93 15.43 4.42 17.71
N HIS A 94 14.84 5.03 16.68
CA HIS A 94 15.62 5.88 15.80
C HIS A 94 14.73 6.98 15.22
N ASP A 95 14.97 8.17 15.77
CA ASP A 95 14.81 9.49 15.16
C ASP A 95 13.38 9.97 14.89
N GLN A 96 12.78 10.49 15.97
CA GLN A 96 11.79 11.56 15.85
C GLN A 96 12.50 12.83 15.39
N THR A 97 12.19 13.29 14.18
CA THR A 97 12.23 14.73 13.93
C THR A 97 10.98 15.17 13.18
N ASP A 98 10.27 16.11 13.81
CA ASP A 98 9.29 17.03 13.25
C ASP A 98 9.86 17.80 12.04
N THR A 99 10.04 17.14 10.88
CA THR A 99 10.54 17.78 9.64
C THR A 99 9.67 17.51 8.41
N ASP A 100 8.53 16.84 8.56
CA ASP A 100 7.84 16.24 7.42
C ASP A 100 6.90 17.15 6.62
N LYS A 101 6.69 18.41 7.03
CA LYS A 101 5.99 19.39 6.18
C LYS A 101 6.90 20.07 5.16
N GLU A 102 8.23 20.05 5.34
CA GLU A 102 9.16 20.86 4.53
C GLU A 102 9.96 20.08 3.45
N ASN A 103 9.94 18.74 3.46
CA ASN A 103 10.78 17.93 2.55
C ASN A 103 10.03 17.29 1.36
N ARG A 104 8.81 17.74 1.04
CA ARG A 104 8.11 17.31 -0.17
C ARG A 104 8.81 17.87 -1.39
N LYS A 105 9.27 16.98 -2.28
CA LYS A 105 9.96 17.35 -3.51
C LYS A 105 9.04 17.11 -4.69
N ARG A 106 9.07 18.03 -5.65
CA ARG A 106 8.40 17.82 -6.94
C ARG A 106 9.19 16.82 -7.76
N LEU A 107 8.59 15.67 -8.00
CA LEU A 107 9.15 14.55 -8.76
C LEU A 107 8.46 14.44 -10.11
N LYS A 108 9.19 13.95 -11.11
CA LYS A 108 8.62 13.51 -12.39
C LYS A 108 8.80 12.03 -12.53
N LEU A 109 7.69 11.32 -12.70
CA LEU A 109 7.62 9.88 -12.90
C LEU A 109 7.17 9.61 -14.34
N LEU A 110 7.90 8.75 -15.05
CA LEU A 110 7.43 8.15 -16.29
C LEU A 110 6.59 6.96 -15.89
N CYS A 111 5.32 6.96 -16.26
CA CYS A 111 4.34 5.97 -15.85
C CYS A 111 3.70 5.37 -17.09
N GLU A 112 3.56 4.05 -17.11
CA GLU A 112 2.74 3.37 -18.11
C GLU A 112 1.25 3.75 -17.91
N ARG A 113 0.52 3.96 -19.01
CA ARG A 113 -0.88 4.40 -18.99
C ARG A 113 -1.77 3.40 -18.23
N SER A 114 -1.43 2.11 -18.29
CA SER A 114 -2.14 1.01 -17.60
C SER A 114 -2.14 1.11 -16.07
N VAL A 115 -1.15 1.81 -15.48
CA VAL A 115 -1.02 1.97 -14.02
C VAL A 115 -1.15 3.42 -13.57
N GLN A 116 -1.48 4.34 -14.48
CA GLN A 116 -1.62 5.77 -14.18
C GLN A 116 -2.60 6.01 -13.02
N SER A 117 -3.84 5.53 -13.14
CA SER A 117 -4.88 5.75 -12.13
C SER A 117 -4.49 5.20 -10.76
N PHE A 118 -3.77 4.07 -10.73
CA PHE A 118 -3.24 3.49 -9.50
C PHE A 118 -2.17 4.39 -8.86
N VAL A 119 -1.22 4.90 -9.67
CA VAL A 119 -0.19 5.81 -9.18
C VAL A 119 -0.80 7.11 -8.65
N GLU A 120 -1.84 7.63 -9.30
CA GLU A 120 -2.58 8.80 -8.82
C GLU A 120 -3.27 8.52 -7.47
N GLN A 121 -3.92 7.37 -7.31
CA GLN A 121 -4.57 6.98 -6.06
C GLN A 121 -3.57 6.78 -4.91
N GLN A 122 -2.42 6.16 -5.17
CA GLN A 122 -1.42 5.86 -4.13
C GLN A 122 -0.58 7.06 -3.72
N LEU A 123 -0.21 7.92 -4.67
CA LEU A 123 0.57 9.13 -4.38
C LEU A 123 -0.31 10.32 -4.01
N GLY A 124 -1.64 10.17 -4.14
CA GLY A 124 -2.61 11.22 -3.86
C GLY A 124 -2.52 12.35 -4.89
N ARG A 125 -2.32 13.59 -4.42
CA ARG A 125 -2.46 14.78 -5.27
C ARG A 125 -1.38 14.82 -6.37
N VAL A 126 -1.75 14.42 -7.56
CA VAL A 126 -0.96 14.63 -8.77
C VAL A 126 -1.05 16.08 -9.19
N VAL A 127 0.11 16.71 -9.35
CA VAL A 127 0.25 18.14 -9.66
C VAL A 127 0.01 18.38 -11.14
N ASN A 128 0.47 17.47 -12.00
CA ASN A 128 0.28 17.56 -13.44
C ASN A 128 0.49 16.21 -14.14
N VAL A 129 -0.28 15.96 -15.19
CA VAL A 129 -0.13 14.81 -16.09
C VAL A 129 0.20 15.33 -17.48
N LYS A 130 1.30 14.83 -18.07
CA LYS A 130 1.67 15.15 -19.44
C LYS A 130 1.80 13.88 -20.26
N GLU A 131 1.06 13.77 -21.36
CA GLU A 131 1.24 12.65 -22.29
C GLU A 131 2.63 12.71 -22.94
N LYS A 132 3.29 11.55 -23.02
CA LYS A 132 4.58 11.42 -23.69
C LYS A 132 4.41 10.70 -25.03
N ASP A 133 3.69 9.58 -25.01
CA ASP A 133 3.37 8.73 -26.16
C ASP A 133 2.09 7.92 -25.87
N GLU A 134 1.72 7.00 -26.76
CA GLU A 134 0.50 6.18 -26.64
C GLU A 134 0.49 5.32 -25.36
N ASN A 135 1.65 4.86 -24.90
CA ASN A 135 1.79 3.92 -23.79
C ASN A 135 2.22 4.58 -22.48
N TYR A 136 2.84 5.76 -22.52
CA TYR A 136 3.43 6.41 -21.36
C TYR A 136 2.94 7.84 -21.13
N VAL A 137 2.75 8.16 -19.85
CA VAL A 137 2.48 9.50 -19.34
C VAL A 137 3.59 9.92 -18.38
N ILE A 138 3.80 11.22 -18.25
CA ILE A 138 4.70 11.82 -17.28
C ILE A 138 3.85 12.44 -16.18
N LEU A 139 3.94 11.87 -14.98
CA LEU A 139 3.26 12.37 -13.79
C LEU A 139 4.20 13.28 -13.02
N THR A 140 3.70 14.44 -12.63
CA THR A 140 4.37 15.35 -11.71
C THR A 140 3.68 15.26 -10.36
N VAL A 141 4.41 14.84 -9.34
CA VAL A 141 3.88 14.58 -7.99
C VAL A 141 4.75 15.28 -6.95
N GLU A 142 4.19 15.58 -5.78
CA GLU A 142 4.93 16.17 -4.66
C GLU A 142 4.98 15.21 -3.49
N GLN A 143 6.07 14.46 -3.37
CA GLN A 143 6.22 13.41 -2.35
C GLN A 143 7.45 13.67 -1.48
N SER A 144 7.37 13.22 -0.23
CA SER A 144 8.55 13.09 0.64
C SER A 144 9.45 11.99 0.09
N VAL A 145 10.73 12.29 -0.06
CA VAL A 145 11.72 11.33 -0.58
C VAL A 145 12.33 10.59 0.61
N ASP A 146 11.74 9.45 0.94
CA ASP A 146 12.17 8.57 2.03
C ASP A 146 12.27 7.10 1.57
N ALA A 147 12.66 6.20 2.50
CA ALA A 147 12.76 4.77 2.22
C ALA A 147 11.40 4.14 1.85
N ARG A 148 10.28 4.67 2.36
CA ARG A 148 8.94 4.17 2.03
C ARG A 148 8.59 4.49 0.58
N PHE A 149 8.85 5.72 0.14
CA PHE A 149 8.67 6.12 -1.26
C PHE A 149 9.55 5.28 -2.19
N PHE A 150 10.81 5.03 -1.83
CA PHE A 150 11.69 4.18 -2.64
C PHE A 150 11.22 2.72 -2.67
N GLY A 151 10.78 2.15 -1.55
CA GLY A 151 10.21 0.81 -1.50
C GLY A 151 8.96 0.68 -2.37
N TRP A 152 8.07 1.68 -2.32
CA TRP A 152 6.92 1.76 -3.23
C TRP A 152 7.35 1.85 -4.70
N LEU A 153 8.36 2.66 -5.02
CA LEU A 153 8.84 2.77 -6.40
C LEU A 153 9.43 1.45 -6.92
N VAL A 154 10.03 0.64 -6.04
CA VAL A 154 10.49 -0.72 -6.37
C VAL A 154 9.34 -1.65 -6.71
N SER A 155 8.24 -1.60 -5.97
CA SER A 155 7.08 -2.47 -6.24
C SER A 155 6.39 -2.17 -7.57
N MET A 156 6.67 -0.99 -8.16
CA MET A 156 6.19 -0.60 -9.49
C MET A 156 7.05 -1.14 -10.64
N GLU A 157 8.14 -1.85 -10.33
CA GLU A 157 9.03 -2.51 -11.29
C GLU A 157 9.49 -1.59 -12.45
N LYS A 158 9.17 -1.96 -13.70
CA LYS A 158 9.49 -1.20 -14.91
C LYS A 158 8.35 -0.28 -15.36
N LYS A 159 7.18 -0.35 -14.71
CA LYS A 159 5.97 0.39 -15.11
C LYS A 159 6.03 1.85 -14.67
N VAL A 160 6.76 2.15 -13.59
CA VAL A 160 6.97 3.51 -13.10
C VAL A 160 8.46 3.79 -12.93
N LYS A 161 8.93 4.90 -13.48
CA LYS A 161 10.34 5.30 -13.43
C LYS A 161 10.51 6.74 -12.98
N LEU A 162 11.29 6.95 -11.93
CA LEU A 162 11.68 8.28 -11.49
C LEU A 162 12.66 8.93 -12.46
N ILE A 163 12.22 9.99 -13.16
CA ILE A 163 12.99 10.69 -14.19
C ILE A 163 13.68 11.95 -13.64
N LYS A 164 13.00 12.69 -12.75
CA LYS A 164 13.51 13.93 -12.15
C LYS A 164 13.03 14.09 -10.70
N PRO A 165 13.80 14.81 -9.87
CA PRO A 165 15.10 15.43 -10.16
C PRO A 165 16.27 14.44 -10.12
N LYS A 166 17.36 14.72 -10.87
CA LYS A 166 18.53 13.82 -11.00
C LYS A 166 19.15 13.43 -9.65
N LYS A 167 19.15 14.36 -8.67
CA LYS A 167 19.63 14.11 -7.32
C LYS A 167 18.85 12.98 -6.63
N VAL A 168 17.52 12.98 -6.76
CA VAL A 168 16.66 11.94 -6.19
C VAL A 168 16.78 10.63 -6.97
N THR A 169 16.90 10.69 -8.30
CA THR A 169 17.18 9.50 -9.11
C THR A 169 18.52 8.84 -8.74
N GLY A 170 19.53 9.65 -8.38
CA GLY A 170 20.81 9.17 -7.85
C GLY A 170 20.63 8.47 -6.51
N ALA A 171 19.97 9.13 -5.56
CA ALA A 171 19.66 8.54 -4.25
C ALA A 171 18.88 7.22 -4.36
N PHE A 172 17.91 7.14 -5.27
CA PHE A 172 17.16 5.90 -5.53
C PHE A 172 18.07 4.78 -6.07
N ARG A 173 19.00 5.11 -6.97
CA ARG A 173 19.98 4.13 -7.47
C ARG A 173 20.87 3.60 -6.34
N ASP A 174 21.33 4.49 -5.47
CA ASP A 174 22.20 4.10 -4.35
C ASP A 174 21.44 3.24 -3.33
N TYR A 175 20.17 3.55 -3.08
CA TYR A 175 19.24 2.72 -2.31
C TYR A 175 19.12 1.30 -2.88
N LEU A 176 18.88 1.15 -4.19
CA LEU A 176 18.82 -0.16 -4.84
C LEU A 176 20.13 -0.93 -4.74
N LYS A 177 21.27 -0.25 -4.95
CA LYS A 177 22.59 -0.88 -4.80
C LYS A 177 22.85 -1.35 -3.38
N GLY A 178 22.38 -0.60 -2.38
CA GLY A 178 22.41 -1.00 -0.98
C GLY A 178 21.71 -2.33 -0.77
N ILE A 179 20.45 -2.45 -1.25
CA ILE A 179 19.69 -3.69 -1.18
C ILE A 179 20.44 -4.83 -1.88
N VAL A 180 20.87 -4.64 -3.12
CA VAL A 180 21.54 -5.70 -3.90
C VAL A 180 22.83 -6.21 -3.23
N LYS A 181 23.58 -5.34 -2.53
CA LYS A 181 24.81 -5.75 -1.83
C LYS A 181 24.55 -6.78 -0.73
N GLU A 182 23.41 -6.71 -0.05
CA GLU A 182 23.04 -7.66 1.02
C GLU A 182 22.76 -9.08 0.51
N TYR A 183 22.56 -9.24 -0.80
CA TYR A 183 22.25 -10.53 -1.44
C TYR A 183 23.34 -11.00 -2.40
N LYS A 184 24.54 -10.39 -2.34
CA LYS A 184 25.70 -10.91 -3.06
C LYS A 184 26.33 -12.02 -2.23
N GLU A 185 26.03 -13.26 -2.56
CA GLU A 185 26.83 -14.43 -2.16
C GLU A 185 28.24 -14.37 -2.76
#